data_AF-A0A9W9Z780-F1
#
_entry.id   AF-A0A9W9Z780-F1
#
_cell.length_a   1.000
_cell.length_b   1.000
_cell.length_c   1.000
_cell.angle_alpha   90.00
_cell.angle_beta   90.00
_cell.angle_gamma   90.00
#
_symmetry.space_group_name_H-M   'P 1'
#
loop_
_entity.id
_entity.type
_entity.pdbx_description
1 polymer ?
#
loop_
_entity_poly.entity_id
_entity_poly.type
_entity_poly.pdbx_seq_one_letter_code
_entity_poly.pdbx_strand_id
1 'polypeptide(L)'
;KARSCPTGEQGLALLDSKVLPYRKARSCFIGEQGLALLESKVLPYWIARSCLTGRQGLALLESKVLPYWIARSCPTGKQGLALLESKVLPYWRARSCPTGEQGLALLESKVLPYWRARSCPTGEQGLALLESKVLPYWRARSCPTGEQGLALLESKVLSYWRARSCPTGEQGLSLLESKVLPYWIARSCPTGEQGLVLLESKALPYWRARSCPTGEQGLALLDSKVLPYRKARSCPTG
;
A
#
# COMPACT_ATOMS: atom_id res chain seq x y z
N LYS A 1 -3.63 25.01 -13.10
CA LYS A 1 -2.76 24.58 -11.96
C LYS A 1 -3.25 25.31 -10.72
N ALA A 2 -4.16 24.73 -9.94
CA ALA A 2 -4.61 25.33 -8.70
C ALA A 2 -3.61 24.98 -7.57
N ARG A 3 -3.18 25.98 -6.81
CA ARG A 3 -2.36 25.82 -5.61
C ARG A 3 -2.96 26.75 -4.56
N SER A 4 -3.54 26.16 -3.53
CA SER A 4 -3.83 26.83 -2.27
C SER A 4 -3.61 25.79 -1.16
N CYS A 5 -3.00 26.22 -0.06
CA CYS A 5 -2.96 25.47 1.19
C CYS A 5 -3.88 26.23 2.17
N PRO A 6 -5.21 26.09 2.05
CA PRO A 6 -6.10 26.72 3.02
C PRO A 6 -5.79 26.22 4.43
N THR A 7 -5.79 27.17 5.37
CA THR A 7 -5.70 26.95 6.81
C THR A 7 -7.07 27.18 7.44
N GLY A 8 -7.54 26.26 8.27
CA GLY A 8 -8.83 26.38 8.96
C GLY A 8 -9.09 25.20 9.89
N GLU A 9 -10.18 25.20 10.66
CA GLU A 9 -10.52 24.06 11.53
C GLU A 9 -10.87 22.81 10.72
N GLN A 10 -11.64 22.98 9.64
CA GLN A 10 -12.03 21.92 8.72
C GLN A 10 -11.67 22.27 7.28
N GLY A 11 -11.22 21.27 6.52
CA GLY A 11 -10.77 21.44 5.15
C GLY A 11 -11.31 20.36 4.24
N LEU A 12 -12.17 20.73 3.30
CA LEU A 12 -12.69 19.84 2.27
C LEU A 12 -12.15 20.24 0.90
N ALA A 13 -11.39 19.34 0.29
CA ALA A 13 -10.97 19.46 -1.10
C ALA A 13 -11.69 18.39 -1.93
N LEU A 14 -12.86 18.74 -2.49
CA LEU A 14 -13.61 17.88 -3.39
C LEU A 14 -13.31 18.25 -4.84
N LEU A 15 -12.88 17.26 -5.61
CA LEU A 15 -12.65 17.41 -7.05
C LEU A 15 -13.32 16.25 -7.78
N ASP A 16 -14.48 16.53 -8.38
CA ASP A 16 -15.14 15.65 -9.33
C ASP A 16 -14.86 16.14 -10.76
N SER A 17 -14.56 15.21 -11.68
CA SER A 17 -14.51 15.52 -13.10
C SER A 17 -14.82 14.31 -13.98
N LYS A 18 -15.57 14.59 -15.04
CA LYS A 18 -16.07 13.57 -15.96
C LYS A 18 -15.03 13.15 -17.02
N VAL A 19 -14.41 14.10 -17.75
CA VAL A 19 -13.46 13.78 -18.83
C VAL A 19 -12.44 14.91 -19.02
N LEU A 20 -11.14 14.61 -18.90
CA LEU A 20 -10.04 15.50 -19.29
C LEU A 20 -8.88 14.68 -19.89
N PRO A 21 -8.20 15.15 -20.95
CA PRO A 21 -7.12 14.40 -21.61
C PRO A 21 -5.86 14.26 -20.73
N TYR A 22 -5.62 15.22 -19.83
CA TYR A 22 -4.49 15.22 -18.91
C TYR A 22 -4.84 16.05 -17.68
N ARG A 23 -4.56 15.56 -16.47
CA ARG A 23 -4.79 16.34 -15.25
C ARG A 23 -3.67 16.20 -14.23
N LYS A 24 -3.34 17.34 -13.60
CA LYS A 24 -2.46 17.43 -12.43
C LYS A 24 -3.16 18.17 -11.31
N ALA A 25 -3.52 17.43 -10.25
CA ALA A 25 -4.15 17.96 -9.06
C ALA A 25 -3.14 17.97 -7.90
N ARG A 26 -3.18 19.04 -7.10
CA ARG A 26 -2.50 19.12 -5.81
C ARG A 26 -3.50 19.68 -4.81
N SER A 27 -3.82 18.91 -3.78
CA SER A 27 -4.56 19.37 -2.61
C SER A 27 -3.60 19.42 -1.43
N CYS A 28 -3.60 20.55 -0.73
CA CYS A 28 -2.88 20.72 0.51
C CYS A 28 -3.84 21.35 1.51
N PHE A 29 -3.87 20.87 2.76
CA PHE A 29 -4.68 21.48 3.82
C PHE A 29 -3.94 21.40 5.14
N ILE A 30 -4.10 22.44 5.97
CA ILE A 30 -3.55 22.50 7.33
C ILE A 30 -4.70 22.89 8.26
N GLY A 31 -5.08 22.04 9.22
CA GLY A 31 -6.23 22.29 10.09
C GLY A 31 -6.45 21.20 11.14
N GLU A 32 -7.61 21.16 11.80
CA GLU A 32 -7.91 20.04 12.71
C GLU A 32 -8.35 18.79 11.93
N GLN A 33 -9.23 18.97 10.94
CA GLN A 33 -9.75 17.88 10.12
C GLN A 33 -9.60 18.21 8.63
N GLY A 34 -8.80 17.43 7.92
CA GLY A 34 -8.61 17.55 6.48
C GLY A 34 -9.17 16.35 5.73
N LEU A 35 -9.99 16.59 4.71
CA LEU A 35 -10.45 15.57 3.78
C LEU A 35 -10.20 16.01 2.33
N ALA A 36 -9.48 15.17 1.59
CA ALA A 36 -9.28 15.34 0.16
C ALA A 36 -9.96 14.19 -0.58
N LEU A 37 -11.04 14.51 -1.29
CA LEU A 37 -11.75 13.58 -2.16
C LEU A 37 -11.46 13.95 -3.62
N LEU A 38 -10.80 13.05 -4.34
CA LEU A 38 -10.62 13.20 -5.77
C LEU A 38 -11.23 12.02 -6.51
N GLU A 39 -12.32 12.30 -7.22
CA GLU A 39 -13.04 11.32 -8.03
C GLU A 39 -12.88 11.64 -9.52
N SER A 40 -12.64 10.61 -10.32
CA SER A 40 -12.60 10.76 -11.78
C SER A 40 -13.15 9.52 -12.50
N LYS A 41 -13.92 9.77 -13.56
CA LYS A 41 -14.52 8.69 -14.36
C LYS A 41 -13.56 8.19 -15.45
N VAL A 42 -13.00 9.09 -16.28
CA VAL A 42 -12.12 8.73 -17.39
C VAL A 42 -11.04 9.81 -17.61
N LEU A 43 -9.75 9.46 -17.48
CA LEU A 43 -8.62 10.31 -17.85
C LEU A 43 -7.48 9.46 -18.46
N PRO A 44 -6.89 9.83 -19.60
CA PRO A 44 -5.71 9.18 -20.15
C PRO A 44 -4.52 9.19 -19.19
N TYR A 45 -4.33 10.32 -18.50
CA TYR A 45 -3.18 10.56 -17.63
C TYR A 45 -3.55 11.42 -16.44
N TRP A 46 -3.29 10.92 -15.23
CA TRP A 46 -3.57 11.65 -14.00
C TRP A 46 -2.41 11.63 -13.00
N ILE A 47 -2.05 12.81 -12.49
CA ILE A 47 -1.17 12.99 -11.34
C ILE A 47 -1.94 13.69 -10.22
N ALA A 48 -2.11 13.01 -9.09
CA ALA A 48 -2.66 13.59 -7.89
C ALA A 48 -1.62 13.61 -6.77
N ARG A 49 -1.62 14.70 -5.99
CA ARG A 49 -0.87 14.78 -4.73
C ARG A 49 -1.78 15.38 -3.66
N SER A 50 -1.94 14.68 -2.54
CA SER A 50 -2.63 15.18 -1.36
C SER A 50 -1.68 15.22 -0.17
N CYS A 51 -1.62 16.37 0.50
CA CYS A 51 -0.88 16.57 1.75
C CYS A 51 -1.84 17.22 2.75
N LEU A 52 -2.24 16.47 3.78
CA LEU A 52 -3.19 16.95 4.78
C LEU A 52 -2.45 16.98 6.11
N THR A 53 -2.42 18.12 6.80
CA THR A 53 -1.80 18.24 8.12
C THR A 53 -2.87 18.62 9.12
N GLY A 54 -3.07 17.80 10.14
CA GLY A 54 -4.10 18.04 11.15
C GLY A 54 -4.35 16.87 12.07
N ARG A 55 -5.20 17.06 13.08
CA ARG A 55 -5.58 15.99 14.02
C ARG A 55 -6.08 14.75 13.28
N GLN A 56 -6.88 14.95 12.23
CA GLN A 56 -7.35 13.88 11.35
C GLN A 56 -7.14 14.28 9.88
N GLY A 57 -6.56 13.38 9.08
CA GLY A 57 -6.34 13.59 7.65
C GLY A 57 -6.79 12.39 6.84
N LEU A 58 -7.77 12.58 5.95
CA LEU A 58 -8.27 11.53 5.05
C LEU A 58 -8.06 11.91 3.58
N ALA A 59 -7.28 11.12 2.86
CA ALA A 59 -7.12 11.25 1.42
C ALA A 59 -7.79 10.07 0.71
N LEU A 60 -8.90 10.32 0.03
CA LEU A 60 -9.60 9.36 -0.82
C LEU A 60 -9.40 9.74 -2.28
N LEU A 61 -8.85 8.81 -3.07
CA LEU A 61 -8.78 8.95 -4.51
C LEU A 61 -9.38 7.72 -5.18
N GLU A 62 -10.51 7.92 -5.86
CA GLU A 62 -11.20 6.87 -6.60
C GLU A 62 -11.13 7.15 -8.10
N SER A 63 -10.88 6.08 -8.88
CA SER A 63 -10.95 6.17 -10.35
C SER A 63 -11.53 4.91 -10.99
N LYS A 64 -12.31 5.11 -12.06
CA LYS A 64 -12.89 3.98 -12.81
C LYS A 64 -11.97 3.48 -13.92
N VAL A 65 -11.51 4.36 -14.82
CA VAL A 65 -10.67 3.98 -15.97
C VAL A 65 -9.58 5.04 -16.23
N LEU A 66 -8.31 4.68 -16.08
CA LEU A 66 -7.15 5.52 -16.46
C LEU A 66 -6.04 4.65 -17.07
N PRO A 67 -5.54 4.95 -18.29
CA PRO A 67 -4.33 4.36 -18.84
C PRO A 67 -3.12 4.50 -17.91
N TYR A 68 -2.97 5.67 -17.27
CA TYR A 68 -1.82 6.00 -16.45
C TYR A 68 -2.20 6.84 -15.22
N TRP A 69 -1.91 6.31 -14.03
CA TRP A 69 -2.16 7.01 -12.77
C TRP A 69 -0.94 7.08 -11.85
N ILE A 70 -0.62 8.29 -11.39
CA ILE A 70 0.30 8.53 -10.26
C ILE A 70 -0.44 9.23 -9.13
N ALA A 71 -0.54 8.56 -7.99
CA ALA A 71 -1.04 9.15 -6.75
C ALA A 71 0.05 9.26 -5.69
N ARG A 72 0.04 10.36 -4.94
CA ARG A 72 0.81 10.51 -3.70
C ARG A 72 -0.10 11.07 -2.62
N SER A 73 -0.16 10.41 -1.48
CA SER A 73 -1.00 10.82 -0.35
C SER A 73 -0.21 10.75 0.95
N CYS A 74 -0.12 11.88 1.63
CA CYS A 74 0.60 12.03 2.89
C CYS A 74 -0.26 12.82 3.89
N PRO A 75 -1.26 12.19 4.53
CA PRO A 75 -1.93 12.79 5.67
C PRO A 75 -1.01 12.72 6.91
N THR A 76 -1.02 13.76 7.74
CA THR A 76 -0.13 13.94 8.89
C THR A 76 -0.89 14.47 10.10
N GLY A 77 -0.76 13.81 11.24
CA GLY A 77 -1.26 14.16 12.56
C GLY A 77 -1.96 12.95 13.21
N LYS A 78 -2.72 13.07 14.30
CA LYS A 78 -3.07 11.91 15.16
C LYS A 78 -3.60 10.71 14.38
N GLN A 79 -4.51 10.92 13.44
CA GLN A 79 -5.00 9.87 12.54
C GLN A 79 -4.80 10.28 11.07
N GLY A 80 -4.00 9.50 10.34
CA GLY A 80 -3.76 9.68 8.92
C GLY A 80 -4.26 8.48 8.10
N LEU A 81 -5.20 8.69 7.19
CA LEU A 81 -5.74 7.66 6.30
C LEU A 81 -5.57 8.03 4.83
N ALA A 82 -5.01 7.11 4.06
CA ALA A 82 -4.90 7.22 2.60
C ALA A 82 -5.56 6.00 1.94
N LEU A 83 -6.67 6.23 1.25
CA LEU A 83 -7.40 5.23 0.46
C LEU A 83 -7.27 5.56 -1.03
N LEU A 84 -6.72 4.63 -1.80
CA LEU A 84 -6.65 4.72 -3.25
C LEU A 84 -7.33 3.50 -3.87
N GLU A 85 -8.46 3.71 -4.55
CA GLU A 85 -9.22 2.64 -5.22
C GLU A 85 -9.21 2.84 -6.74
N SER A 86 -9.03 1.75 -7.48
CA SER A 86 -9.17 1.75 -8.93
C SER A 86 -9.80 0.47 -9.49
N LYS A 87 -10.59 0.62 -10.56
CA LYS A 87 -11.22 -0.53 -11.24
C LYS A 87 -10.38 -1.09 -12.38
N VAL A 88 -9.94 -0.26 -13.34
CA VAL A 88 -9.17 -0.71 -14.52
C VAL A 88 -8.08 0.31 -14.89
N LEU A 89 -6.81 -0.09 -14.80
CA LEU A 89 -5.66 0.73 -15.24
C LEU A 89 -4.53 -0.12 -15.85
N PRO A 90 -4.05 0.18 -17.07
CA PRO A 90 -2.80 -0.34 -17.63
C PRO A 90 -1.58 -0.14 -16.72
N TYR A 91 -1.45 1.05 -16.13
CA TYR A 91 -0.31 1.43 -15.31
C TYR A 91 -0.71 2.24 -14.07
N TRP A 92 -0.38 1.72 -12.89
CA TRP A 92 -0.60 2.42 -11.62
C TRP A 92 0.68 2.55 -10.80
N ARG A 93 0.96 3.78 -10.33
CA ARG A 93 1.97 4.07 -9.33
C ARG A 93 1.38 4.84 -8.15
N ALA A 94 1.26 4.18 -7.01
CA ALA A 94 0.80 4.79 -5.77
C ALA A 94 1.94 4.95 -4.76
N ARG A 95 1.92 6.05 -4.02
CA ARG A 95 2.70 6.22 -2.79
C ARG A 95 1.84 6.79 -1.68
N SER A 96 1.69 6.05 -0.59
CA SER A 96 0.94 6.47 0.58
C SER A 96 1.85 6.48 1.80
N CYS A 97 1.94 7.63 2.48
CA CYS A 97 2.78 7.81 3.66
C CYS A 97 2.01 8.60 4.73
N PRO A 98 0.97 7.99 5.35
CA PRO A 98 0.31 8.62 6.48
C PRO A 98 1.26 8.67 7.68
N THR A 99 1.20 9.73 8.47
CA THR A 99 2.05 9.93 9.66
C THR A 99 1.20 10.37 10.84
N GLY A 100 1.28 9.72 11.99
CA GLY A 100 0.38 9.94 13.11
C GLY A 100 0.44 8.85 14.16
N GLU A 101 -0.23 9.03 15.31
CA GLU A 101 -0.47 7.94 16.28
C GLU A 101 -1.03 6.71 15.53
N GLN A 102 -1.97 6.93 14.61
CA GLN A 102 -2.47 5.90 13.70
C GLN A 102 -2.29 6.31 12.23
N GLY A 103 -1.51 5.52 11.49
CA GLY A 103 -1.30 5.69 10.06
C GLY A 103 -1.83 4.50 9.27
N LEU A 104 -2.82 4.71 8.39
CA LEU A 104 -3.39 3.67 7.54
C LEU A 104 -3.29 4.00 6.05
N ALA A 105 -2.75 3.05 5.28
CA ALA A 105 -2.70 3.11 3.84
C ALA A 105 -3.40 1.88 3.23
N LEU A 106 -4.52 2.12 2.54
CA LEU A 106 -5.29 1.11 1.84
C LEU A 106 -5.23 1.37 0.33
N LEU A 107 -4.71 0.41 -0.43
CA LEU A 107 -4.67 0.48 -1.89
C LEU A 107 -5.38 -0.73 -2.49
N GLU A 108 -6.46 -0.48 -3.22
CA GLU A 108 -7.29 -1.53 -3.81
C GLU A 108 -7.35 -1.42 -5.33
N SER A 109 -7.29 -2.58 -5.98
CA SER A 109 -7.45 -2.65 -7.43
C SER A 109 -8.14 -3.93 -7.92
N LYS A 110 -8.94 -3.81 -8.99
CA LYS A 110 -9.59 -4.97 -9.61
C LYS A 110 -8.75 -5.57 -10.74
N VAL A 111 -8.37 -4.78 -11.75
CA VAL A 111 -7.62 -5.29 -12.93
C VAL A 111 -6.53 -4.31 -13.37
N LEU A 112 -5.26 -4.71 -13.32
CA LEU A 112 -4.13 -3.91 -13.80
C LEU A 112 -3.02 -4.77 -14.43
N PRO A 113 -2.56 -4.48 -15.66
CA PRO A 113 -1.35 -5.03 -16.25
C PRO A 113 -0.10 -4.80 -15.40
N TYR A 114 0.06 -3.58 -14.89
CA TYR A 114 1.23 -3.16 -14.12
C TYR A 114 0.87 -2.32 -12.90
N TRP A 115 1.20 -2.83 -11.72
CA TRP A 115 1.03 -2.11 -10.46
C TRP A 115 2.34 -1.92 -9.70
N ARG A 116 2.62 -0.68 -9.29
CA ARG A 116 3.68 -0.34 -8.33
C ARG A 116 3.11 0.45 -7.14
N ALA A 117 3.06 -0.19 -5.98
CA ALA A 117 2.65 0.45 -4.72
C ALA A 117 3.85 0.64 -3.77
N ARG A 118 3.84 1.77 -3.06
CA ARG A 118 4.69 1.99 -1.88
C ARG A 118 3.86 2.56 -0.74
N SER A 119 3.73 1.80 0.35
CA SER A 119 3.04 2.22 1.56
C SER A 119 4.03 2.31 2.71
N CYS A 120 4.12 3.46 3.36
CA CYS A 120 5.00 3.68 4.52
C CYS A 120 4.25 4.49 5.58
N PRO A 121 3.26 3.90 6.27
CA PRO A 121 2.62 4.54 7.41
C PRO A 121 3.61 4.67 8.57
N THR A 122 3.51 5.74 9.36
CA THR A 122 4.44 6.02 10.47
C THR A 122 3.72 6.53 11.72
N GLY A 123 4.07 5.94 12.86
CA GLY A 123 3.72 6.30 14.26
C GLY A 123 3.18 5.08 15.00
N GLU A 124 2.61 5.22 16.20
CA GLU A 124 2.37 4.08 17.13
C GLU A 124 1.77 2.84 16.43
N GLN A 125 0.73 3.04 15.63
CA GLN A 125 0.13 2.00 14.79
C GLN A 125 0.26 2.33 13.30
N GLY A 126 1.08 1.56 12.59
CA GLY A 126 1.28 1.68 11.16
C GLY A 126 0.67 0.50 10.39
N LEU A 127 -0.35 0.75 9.57
CA LEU A 127 -1.05 -0.27 8.79
C LEU A 127 -0.97 -0.02 7.28
N ALA A 128 -0.51 -1.02 6.55
CA ALA A 128 -0.48 -1.00 5.08
C ALA A 128 -1.21 -2.22 4.52
N LEU A 129 -2.37 -1.99 3.89
CA LEU A 129 -3.16 -2.99 3.20
C LEU A 129 -3.13 -2.75 1.69
N LEU A 130 -2.76 -3.77 0.93
CA LEU A 130 -2.71 -3.73 -0.53
C LEU A 130 -3.45 -4.95 -1.07
N GLU A 131 -4.57 -4.72 -1.75
CA GLU A 131 -5.40 -5.77 -2.30
C GLU A 131 -5.53 -5.70 -3.82
N SER A 132 -5.51 -6.87 -4.45
CA SER A 132 -5.73 -6.98 -5.88
C SER A 132 -6.48 -8.24 -6.31
N LYS A 133 -7.31 -8.14 -7.36
CA LYS A 133 -7.98 -9.31 -7.92
C LYS A 133 -7.18 -9.97 -9.05
N VAL A 134 -6.81 -9.23 -10.09
CA VAL A 134 -6.12 -9.80 -11.28
C VAL A 134 -4.99 -8.88 -11.76
N LEU A 135 -3.73 -9.33 -11.72
CA LEU A 135 -2.59 -8.56 -12.26
C LEU A 135 -1.50 -9.45 -12.92
N PRO A 136 -1.08 -9.18 -14.16
CA PRO A 136 0.10 -9.80 -14.76
C PRO A 136 1.39 -9.45 -14.00
N TYR A 137 1.56 -8.20 -13.56
CA TYR A 137 2.79 -7.74 -12.92
C TYR A 137 2.54 -6.83 -11.71
N TRP A 138 2.90 -7.32 -10.52
CA TRP A 138 2.78 -6.57 -9.28
C TRP A 138 4.12 -6.34 -8.58
N ARG A 139 4.38 -5.09 -8.19
CA ARG A 139 5.46 -4.72 -7.28
C ARG A 139 4.94 -3.90 -6.09
N ALA A 140 4.97 -4.48 -4.90
CA ALA A 140 4.62 -3.80 -3.67
C ALA A 140 5.83 -3.60 -2.76
N ARG A 141 5.86 -2.46 -2.08
CA ARG A 141 6.74 -2.22 -0.94
C ARG A 141 5.94 -1.63 0.22
N SER A 142 5.86 -2.36 1.32
CA SER A 142 5.20 -1.93 2.56
C SER A 142 6.25 -1.81 3.67
N CYS A 143 6.36 -0.64 4.28
CA CYS A 143 7.28 -0.38 5.38
C CYS A 143 6.56 0.44 6.45
N PRO A 144 5.60 -0.15 7.20
CA PRO A 144 5.02 0.52 8.35
C PRO A 144 6.08 0.68 9.44
N THR A 145 6.04 1.80 10.16
CA THR A 145 6.98 2.10 11.25
C THR A 145 6.20 2.58 12.46
N GLY A 146 6.41 1.98 13.62
CA GLY A 146 5.59 2.19 14.82
C GLY A 146 5.78 1.10 15.85
N GLU A 147 5.28 1.28 17.07
CA GLU A 147 5.19 0.18 18.06
C GLU A 147 4.56 -1.06 17.44
N GLN A 148 3.50 -0.87 16.65
CA GLN A 148 2.85 -1.92 15.88
C GLN A 148 2.88 -1.60 14.39
N GLY A 149 3.62 -2.40 13.62
CA GLY A 149 3.70 -2.30 12.17
C GLY A 149 3.09 -3.51 11.47
N LEU A 150 1.97 -3.35 10.78
CA LEU A 150 1.35 -4.43 9.99
C LEU A 150 1.39 -4.13 8.48
N ALA A 151 1.83 -5.12 7.72
CA ALA A 151 1.76 -5.12 6.27
C ALA A 151 0.96 -6.33 5.78
N LEU A 152 -0.20 -6.07 5.17
CA LEU A 152 -1.06 -7.08 4.55
C LEU A 152 -1.09 -6.88 3.04
N LEU A 153 -0.83 -7.96 2.33
CA LEU A 153 -0.67 -8.00 0.88
C LEU A 153 -1.47 -9.20 0.36
N GLU A 154 -2.61 -8.91 -0.26
CA GLU A 154 -3.54 -9.94 -0.74
C GLU A 154 -3.73 -9.91 -2.25
N SER A 155 -3.85 -11.11 -2.83
CA SER A 155 -4.09 -11.24 -4.26
C SER A 155 -4.86 -12.51 -4.64
N LYS A 156 -5.74 -12.42 -5.66
CA LYS A 156 -6.44 -13.62 -6.16
C LYS A 156 -5.70 -14.31 -7.29
N VAL A 157 -5.39 -13.62 -8.38
CA VAL A 157 -4.73 -14.20 -9.56
C VAL A 157 -3.64 -13.27 -10.06
N LEU A 158 -2.41 -13.77 -10.13
CA LEU A 158 -1.26 -12.97 -10.55
C LEU A 158 -0.31 -13.79 -11.41
N SER A 159 0.31 -13.21 -12.44
CA SER A 159 1.35 -13.91 -13.23
C SER A 159 2.75 -13.73 -12.63
N TYR A 160 3.07 -12.51 -12.20
CA TYR A 160 4.34 -12.15 -11.60
C TYR A 160 4.13 -11.26 -10.38
N TRP A 161 4.66 -11.69 -9.23
CA TRP A 161 4.63 -10.89 -8.01
C TRP A 161 6.00 -10.67 -7.38
N ARG A 162 6.28 -9.41 -7.04
CA ARG A 162 7.39 -9.01 -6.18
C ARG A 162 6.90 -8.18 -5.00
N ALA A 163 6.90 -8.75 -3.81
CA ALA A 163 6.63 -8.04 -2.56
C ALA A 163 7.90 -7.80 -1.75
N ARG A 164 7.95 -6.64 -1.10
CA ARG A 164 8.86 -6.38 0.02
C ARG A 164 8.08 -5.78 1.19
N SER A 165 8.04 -6.49 2.31
CA SER A 165 7.50 -5.98 3.57
C SER A 165 8.63 -5.82 4.59
N CYS A 166 8.72 -4.65 5.21
CA CYS A 166 9.69 -4.36 6.27
C CYS A 166 9.00 -3.53 7.34
N PRO A 167 8.10 -4.12 8.15
CA PRO A 167 7.56 -3.43 9.32
C PRO A 167 8.67 -3.18 10.35
N THR A 168 8.63 -2.05 11.05
CA THR A 168 9.65 -1.67 12.03
C THR A 168 9.03 -1.14 13.32
N GLY A 169 9.46 -1.69 14.45
CA GLY A 169 9.15 -1.32 15.84
C GLY A 169 8.80 -2.55 16.67
N GLU A 170 8.26 -2.42 17.88
CA GLU A 170 8.17 -3.53 18.85
C GLU A 170 7.54 -4.80 18.26
N GLN A 171 6.41 -4.66 17.56
CA GLN A 171 5.71 -5.73 16.89
C GLN A 171 5.61 -5.49 15.39
N GLY A 172 6.28 -6.33 14.60
CA GLY A 172 6.27 -6.30 13.15
C GLY A 172 5.59 -7.52 12.55
N LEU A 173 4.46 -7.32 11.85
CA LEU A 173 3.72 -8.40 11.20
C LEU A 173 3.68 -8.19 9.67
N SER A 174 3.97 -9.25 8.94
CA SER A 174 3.85 -9.29 7.48
C SER A 174 3.00 -10.49 7.06
N LEU A 175 1.82 -10.25 6.49
CA LEU A 175 0.96 -11.28 5.92
C LEU A 175 0.91 -11.12 4.40
N LEU A 176 1.16 -12.23 3.72
CA LEU A 176 1.25 -12.34 2.27
C LEU A 176 0.35 -13.51 1.82
N GLU A 177 -0.84 -13.21 1.30
CA GLU A 177 -1.80 -14.23 0.85
C GLU A 177 -1.99 -14.19 -0.67
N SER A 178 -2.03 -15.38 -1.30
CA SER A 178 -2.45 -15.49 -2.69
C SER A 178 -3.14 -16.81 -3.06
N LYS A 179 -4.08 -16.77 -4.02
CA LYS A 179 -4.72 -18.00 -4.52
C LYS A 179 -3.92 -18.66 -5.65
N VAL A 180 -3.54 -17.93 -6.70
CA VAL A 180 -2.86 -18.50 -7.89
C VAL A 180 -1.74 -17.58 -8.37
N LEU A 181 -0.52 -18.12 -8.46
CA LEU A 181 0.70 -17.38 -8.78
C LEU A 181 1.75 -18.25 -9.49
N PRO A 182 1.99 -18.11 -10.80
CA PRO A 182 3.08 -18.79 -11.52
C PRO A 182 4.45 -18.43 -10.98
N TYR A 183 4.68 -17.14 -10.67
CA TYR A 183 5.97 -16.64 -10.23
C TYR A 183 5.86 -15.67 -9.05
N TRP A 184 6.52 -16.02 -7.95
CA TRP A 184 6.51 -15.21 -6.73
C TRP A 184 7.91 -14.94 -6.14
N ILE A 185 8.17 -13.67 -5.83
CA ILE A 185 9.28 -13.25 -4.97
C ILE A 185 8.74 -12.44 -3.79
N ALA A 186 8.95 -12.92 -2.57
CA ALA A 186 8.74 -12.15 -1.36
C ALA A 186 10.03 -11.90 -0.60
N ARG A 187 10.12 -10.72 0.01
CA ARG A 187 11.14 -10.39 1.01
C ARG A 187 10.44 -9.75 2.19
N SER A 188 10.47 -10.43 3.33
CA SER A 188 9.86 -9.96 4.57
C SER A 188 10.95 -9.81 5.62
N CYS A 189 11.13 -8.60 6.13
CA CYS A 189 12.15 -8.29 7.12
C CYS A 189 11.52 -7.43 8.22
N PRO A 190 10.67 -8.00 9.09
CA PRO A 190 10.22 -7.29 10.27
C PRO A 190 11.42 -7.01 11.19
N THR A 191 11.49 -5.81 11.75
CA THR A 191 12.55 -5.40 12.68
C THR A 191 11.88 -4.91 13.96
N GLY A 192 12.18 -5.53 15.09
CA GLY A 192 11.41 -5.37 16.31
C GLY A 192 11.65 -6.47 17.32
N GLU A 193 11.18 -6.32 18.55
CA GLU A 193 11.21 -7.39 19.56
C GLU A 193 10.51 -8.65 19.05
N GLN A 194 9.35 -8.48 18.41
CA GLN A 194 8.57 -9.55 17.83
C GLN A 194 8.35 -9.33 16.32
N GLY A 195 8.86 -10.27 15.52
CA GLY A 195 8.70 -10.28 14.07
C GLY A 195 7.98 -11.53 13.59
N LEU A 196 6.78 -11.37 13.02
CA LEU A 196 6.02 -12.48 12.42
C LEU A 196 5.86 -12.28 10.92
N VAL A 197 6.16 -13.32 10.16
CA VAL A 197 5.92 -13.40 8.72
C VAL A 197 5.04 -14.60 8.43
N LEU A 198 3.86 -14.36 7.86
CA LEU A 198 2.94 -15.39 7.40
C LEU A 198 2.81 -15.32 5.87
N LEU A 199 3.03 -16.46 5.23
CA LEU A 199 3.02 -16.61 3.77
C LEU A 199 2.06 -17.74 3.40
N GLU A 200 0.94 -17.41 2.78
CA GLU A 200 -0.09 -18.38 2.44
C GLU A 200 -0.38 -18.43 0.95
N SER A 201 -0.48 -19.64 0.39
CA SER A 201 -0.82 -19.81 -1.02
C SER A 201 -1.54 -21.11 -1.37
N LYS A 202 -2.43 -21.08 -2.38
CA LYS A 202 -3.08 -22.32 -2.86
C LYS A 202 -2.32 -23.01 -4.00
N ALA A 203 -1.78 -22.27 -4.97
CA ALA A 203 -1.02 -22.83 -6.09
C ALA A 203 0.18 -21.94 -6.50
N LEU A 204 1.40 -22.47 -6.37
CA LEU A 204 2.67 -21.79 -6.66
C LEU A 204 3.65 -22.68 -7.44
N PRO A 205 3.71 -22.61 -8.79
CA PRO A 205 4.70 -23.31 -9.59
C PRO A 205 6.15 -22.91 -9.27
N TYR A 206 6.42 -21.61 -9.15
CA TYR A 206 7.75 -21.08 -8.84
C TYR A 206 7.70 -20.02 -7.75
N TRP A 207 8.47 -20.21 -6.68
CA TRP A 207 8.62 -19.16 -5.69
C TRP A 207 9.98 -19.06 -5.00
N ARG A 208 10.26 -17.82 -4.54
CA ARG A 208 11.41 -17.45 -3.72
C ARG A 208 10.97 -16.49 -2.60
N ALA A 209 10.99 -16.94 -1.35
CA ALA A 209 10.81 -16.04 -0.21
C ALA A 209 12.09 -15.98 0.63
N ARG A 210 12.37 -14.77 1.10
CA ARG A 210 13.39 -14.50 2.10
C ARG A 210 12.71 -13.84 3.29
N SER A 211 12.77 -14.50 4.43
CA SER A 211 12.25 -13.99 5.69
C SER A 211 13.43 -13.76 6.64
N CYS A 212 13.62 -12.51 7.05
CA CYS A 212 14.69 -12.13 7.98
C CYS A 212 14.08 -11.27 9.08
N PRO A 213 13.31 -11.86 10.01
CA PRO A 213 12.95 -11.15 11.23
C PRO A 213 14.24 -10.78 11.98
N THR A 214 14.31 -9.56 12.51
CA THR A 214 15.45 -9.08 13.28
C THR A 214 14.95 -8.58 14.63
N GLY A 215 15.35 -9.30 15.69
CA GLY A 215 15.07 -9.02 17.10
C GLY A 215 14.87 -10.32 17.88
N GLU A 216 14.38 -10.21 19.11
CA GLU A 216 14.42 -11.30 20.10
C GLU A 216 13.59 -12.52 19.66
N GLN A 217 12.41 -12.29 19.10
CA GLN A 217 11.47 -13.34 18.68
C GLN A 217 11.09 -13.17 17.22
N GLY A 218 11.54 -14.11 16.38
CA GLY A 218 11.30 -14.10 14.94
C GLY A 218 10.65 -15.39 14.47
N LEU A 219 9.44 -15.30 13.91
CA LEU A 219 8.72 -16.44 13.34
C LEU A 219 8.40 -16.20 11.87
N ALA A 220 8.64 -17.23 11.05
CA ALA A 220 8.29 -17.24 9.64
C ALA A 220 7.53 -18.52 9.31
N LEU A 221 6.23 -18.40 9.08
CA LEU A 221 5.36 -19.50 8.67
C LEU A 221 5.07 -19.42 7.17
N LEU A 222 5.11 -20.57 6.51
CA LEU A 222 4.74 -20.70 5.11
C LEU A 222 3.82 -21.91 4.95
N ASP A 223 2.62 -21.65 4.42
CA ASP A 223 1.66 -22.68 4.05
C ASP A 223 1.38 -22.66 2.54
N SER A 224 1.39 -23.85 1.91
CA SER A 224 1.09 -24.00 0.49
C SER A 224 0.65 -25.40 0.09
N LYS A 225 -0.37 -25.51 -0.77
CA LYS A 225 -0.96 -26.81 -1.19
C LYS A 225 -0.30 -27.48 -2.41
N VAL A 226 0.31 -26.72 -3.35
CA VAL A 226 0.89 -27.27 -4.59
C VAL A 226 2.21 -26.57 -4.93
N LEU A 227 3.33 -27.33 -4.97
CA LEU A 227 4.69 -26.81 -5.19
C LEU A 227 5.59 -27.74 -6.03
N PRO A 228 5.95 -27.39 -7.28
CA PRO A 228 6.99 -28.08 -8.04
C PRO A 228 8.41 -27.50 -7.82
N TYR A 229 8.58 -26.20 -7.51
CA TYR A 229 9.91 -25.61 -7.26
C TYR A 229 9.91 -24.54 -6.14
N ARG A 230 10.79 -24.72 -5.13
CA ARG A 230 10.87 -23.90 -3.91
C ARG A 230 12.30 -23.43 -3.60
N LYS A 231 12.46 -22.14 -3.26
CA LYS A 231 13.67 -21.61 -2.59
C LYS A 231 13.31 -20.66 -1.45
N ALA A 232 13.33 -21.18 -0.22
CA ALA A 232 13.11 -20.41 1.00
C ALA A 232 14.43 -20.11 1.71
N ARG A 233 14.59 -18.91 2.27
CA ARG A 233 15.66 -18.63 3.24
C ARG A 233 15.07 -17.90 4.43
N SER A 234 15.18 -18.50 5.62
CA SER A 234 15.07 -17.82 6.89
C SER A 234 16.47 -17.44 7.37
N CYS A 235 16.63 -16.23 7.91
CA CYS A 235 17.79 -15.92 8.74
C CYS A 235 17.38 -16.14 10.19
N PRO A 236 18.18 -16.86 11.01
CA PRO A 236 17.91 -16.99 12.44
C PRO A 236 17.96 -15.61 13.11
N THR A 237 17.19 -15.48 14.20
CA THR A 237 17.31 -14.36 15.14
C THR A 237 18.72 -14.33 15.72
N GLY A 238 19.25 -13.13 15.95
CA GLY A 238 20.55 -12.90 16.58
C GLY A 238 20.37 -12.32 17.96
#